data_AF-A0A2R8C7V6-F1
#
_entry.id   AF-A0A2R8C7V6-F1
#
_cell.length_a   1.000
_cell.length_b   1.000
_cell.length_c   1.000
_cell.angle_alpha   90.00
_cell.angle_beta   90.00
_cell.angle_gamma   90.00
#
_symmetry.space_group_name_H-M   'P 1'
#
loop_
_entity.id
_entity.type
_entity.pdbx_description
1 polymer ?
#
loop_
_entity_poly.entity_id
_entity_poly.type
_entity_poly.pdbx_seq_one_letter_code
_entity_poly.pdbx_strand_id
1 'polypeptide(L)'
;MADWLELHGLTADGCVKLLADQCPGPAIRAMQPTAISFTGAELWDMIARVLAADLPELAPAIEKVRATTVSEFAPDKAKFLRPFTIHDIGGGRIYVSCPCDGTTADILRLAHEYGHAIQITASKMHSMLPVLRELCAYVRESLIAQSAAWETRHRTRPQMDLIRSSIYRDLGPLSAKLKESLADNDVQYDYDWNYPIARRLALNLLATRQQNTLAAQFLGEVPLSALTT
;
A
#
# COMPACT_ATOMS: atom_id res chain seq x y z
N MET A 1 18.26 -14.47 -2.86
CA MET A 1 18.32 -12.99 -2.62
C MET A 1 18.84 -12.18 -3.81
N ALA A 2 19.93 -12.59 -4.47
CA ALA A 2 20.54 -11.84 -5.57
C ALA A 2 19.55 -11.45 -6.68
N ASP A 3 18.74 -12.39 -7.16
CA ASP A 3 17.72 -12.15 -8.19
C ASP A 3 16.68 -11.10 -7.77
N TRP A 4 16.30 -11.07 -6.48
CA TRP A 4 15.36 -10.08 -5.96
C TRP A 4 15.98 -8.68 -5.94
N LEU A 5 17.25 -8.57 -5.55
CA LEU A 5 17.98 -7.29 -5.59
C LEU A 5 18.14 -6.80 -7.02
N GLU A 6 18.54 -7.68 -7.95
CA GLU A 6 18.71 -7.36 -9.37
C GLU A 6 17.39 -6.91 -10.01
N LEU A 7 16.30 -7.67 -9.80
CA LEU A 7 14.97 -7.33 -10.29
C LEU A 7 14.55 -5.91 -9.90
N HIS A 8 14.92 -5.49 -8.70
CA HIS A 8 14.55 -4.20 -8.13
C HIS A 8 15.59 -3.09 -8.38
N GLY A 9 16.75 -3.40 -8.96
CA GLY A 9 17.86 -2.45 -9.07
C GLY A 9 18.39 -1.98 -7.71
N LEU A 10 18.33 -2.85 -6.69
CA LEU A 10 18.73 -2.57 -5.32
C LEU A 10 20.06 -3.24 -4.99
N THR A 11 20.70 -2.77 -3.91
CA THR A 11 21.87 -3.41 -3.30
C THR A 11 21.57 -3.74 -1.85
N ALA A 12 22.21 -4.78 -1.30
CA ALA A 12 22.05 -5.15 0.10
C ALA A 12 22.40 -3.99 1.04
N ASP A 13 23.54 -3.33 0.81
CA ASP A 13 23.97 -2.15 1.56
C ASP A 13 22.96 -0.99 1.44
N GLY A 14 22.42 -0.76 0.25
CA GLY A 14 21.38 0.23 0.00
C GLY A 14 20.11 -0.05 0.81
N CYS A 15 19.65 -1.30 0.82
CA CYS A 15 18.51 -1.73 1.64
C CYS A 15 18.78 -1.54 3.14
N VAL A 16 19.96 -1.96 3.63
CA VAL A 16 20.35 -1.80 5.03
C VAL A 16 20.38 -0.32 5.43
N LYS A 17 20.98 0.54 4.59
CA LYS A 17 21.05 1.99 4.81
C LYS A 17 19.66 2.62 4.81
N LEU A 18 18.81 2.28 3.84
CA LEU A 18 17.44 2.77 3.76
C LEU A 18 16.62 2.40 5.01
N LEU A 19 16.86 1.21 5.55
CA LEU A 19 16.20 0.69 6.74
C LEU A 19 16.95 0.99 8.05
N ALA A 20 18.02 1.79 8.02
CA ALA A 20 18.84 2.09 9.20
C ALA A 20 18.11 3.00 10.19
N ASP A 21 17.28 3.90 9.68
CA ASP A 21 16.44 4.77 10.49
C ASP A 21 15.51 3.94 11.39
N GLN A 22 15.43 4.34 12.65
CA GLN A 22 14.61 3.63 13.64
C GLN A 22 13.13 3.63 13.25
N CYS A 23 12.44 2.55 13.66
CA CYS A 23 10.99 2.48 13.60
C CYS A 23 10.40 3.70 14.33
N PRO A 24 9.45 4.44 13.73
CA PRO A 24 8.89 5.63 14.34
C PRO A 24 8.05 5.24 15.56
N GLY A 25 8.67 5.29 16.75
CA GLY A 25 8.02 5.20 18.05
C GLY A 25 8.01 3.80 18.70
N PRO A 26 7.58 3.74 19.98
CA PRO A 26 7.51 2.49 20.72
C PRO A 26 6.50 1.53 20.10
N ALA A 27 6.67 0.23 20.35
CA ALA A 27 5.70 -0.80 19.98
C ALA A 27 4.30 -0.40 20.48
N ILE A 28 3.45 0.08 19.57
CA ILE A 28 2.07 0.37 19.91
C ILE A 28 1.38 -0.98 20.02
N ARG A 29 0.81 -1.26 21.18
CA ARG A 29 -0.01 -2.45 21.41
C ARG A 29 -1.00 -2.58 20.26
N ALA A 30 -1.05 -3.75 19.61
CA ALA A 30 -1.94 -4.00 18.49
C ALA A 30 -3.35 -3.49 18.83
N MET A 31 -3.75 -2.40 18.18
CA MET A 31 -5.02 -1.76 18.46
C MET A 31 -6.13 -2.62 17.89
N GLN A 32 -7.16 -2.84 18.71
CA GLN A 32 -8.35 -3.53 18.25
C GLN A 32 -9.08 -2.63 17.25
N PRO A 33 -9.38 -3.11 16.03
CA PRO A 33 -10.21 -2.40 15.09
C PRO A 33 -11.56 -2.04 15.74
N THR A 34 -12.04 -0.82 15.51
CA THR A 34 -13.35 -0.38 16.02
C THR A 34 -14.39 -0.49 14.92
N ALA A 35 -15.63 -0.80 15.29
CA ALA A 35 -16.73 -0.87 14.33
C ALA A 35 -16.93 0.46 13.59
N ILE A 36 -17.27 0.37 12.30
CA ILE A 36 -17.65 1.49 11.43
C ILE A 36 -18.99 1.19 10.77
N SER A 37 -19.71 2.23 10.35
CA SER A 37 -21.05 2.11 9.76
C SER A 37 -21.05 2.01 8.24
N PHE A 38 -19.92 1.68 7.61
CA PHE A 38 -19.79 1.64 6.15
C PHE A 38 -19.73 0.20 5.66
N THR A 39 -20.45 -0.06 4.58
CA THR A 39 -20.29 -1.25 3.74
C THR A 39 -19.00 -1.15 2.92
N GLY A 40 -18.50 -2.29 2.41
CA GLY A 40 -17.33 -2.30 1.53
C GLY A 40 -17.50 -1.41 0.28
N ALA A 41 -18.70 -1.37 -0.30
CA ALA A 41 -19.00 -0.52 -1.46
C ALA A 41 -18.96 0.97 -1.10
N GLU A 42 -19.53 1.38 0.04
CA GLU A 42 -19.46 2.77 0.50
C GLU A 42 -18.03 3.20 0.85
N LEU A 43 -17.23 2.29 1.42
CA LEU A 43 -15.80 2.51 1.65
C LEU A 43 -15.05 2.69 0.33
N TRP A 44 -15.27 1.82 -0.66
CA TRP A 44 -14.65 1.91 -1.98
C TRP A 44 -14.92 3.26 -2.66
N ASP A 45 -16.17 3.69 -2.62
CA ASP A 45 -16.62 4.96 -3.19
C ASP A 45 -16.04 6.18 -2.47
N MET A 46 -15.94 6.10 -1.14
CA MET A 46 -15.33 7.14 -0.34
C MET A 46 -13.83 7.24 -0.55
N ILE A 47 -13.13 6.11 -0.60
CA ILE A 47 -11.72 6.05 -0.94
C ILE A 47 -11.50 6.73 -2.28
N ALA A 48 -12.25 6.37 -3.32
CA ALA A 48 -12.16 7.01 -4.63
C ALA A 48 -12.26 8.54 -4.56
N ARG A 49 -13.27 9.07 -3.87
CA ARG A 49 -13.47 10.53 -3.71
C ARG A 49 -12.31 11.21 -2.99
N VAL A 50 -11.85 10.63 -1.89
CA VAL A 50 -10.73 11.18 -1.10
C VAL A 50 -9.46 11.19 -1.94
N LEU A 51 -9.13 10.07 -2.58
CA LEU A 51 -7.92 9.95 -3.39
C LEU A 51 -7.95 10.87 -4.61
N ALA A 52 -9.12 11.07 -5.25
CA ALA A 52 -9.26 11.97 -6.39
C ALA A 52 -9.06 13.44 -5.99
N ALA A 53 -9.42 13.82 -4.76
CA ALA A 53 -9.14 15.14 -4.21
C ALA A 53 -7.64 15.31 -3.87
N ASP A 54 -7.01 14.28 -3.31
CA ASP A 54 -5.61 14.34 -2.87
C ASP A 54 -4.58 14.12 -4.01
N LEU A 55 -4.98 13.45 -5.09
CA LEU A 55 -4.17 13.15 -6.29
C LEU A 55 -4.95 13.51 -7.58
N PRO A 56 -5.17 14.80 -7.86
CA PRO A 56 -5.97 15.23 -9.01
C PRO A 56 -5.41 14.74 -10.35
N GLU A 57 -4.10 14.56 -10.48
CA GLU A 57 -3.45 14.03 -11.68
C GLU A 57 -3.87 12.58 -11.99
N LEU A 58 -4.25 11.82 -10.95
CA LEU A 58 -4.72 10.44 -11.08
C LEU A 58 -6.24 10.32 -11.11
N ALA A 59 -6.99 11.43 -11.02
CA ALA A 59 -8.45 11.40 -10.98
C ALA A 59 -9.09 10.58 -12.13
N PRO A 60 -8.62 10.65 -13.40
CA PRO A 60 -9.16 9.81 -14.47
C PRO A 60 -8.97 8.30 -14.21
N ALA A 61 -7.82 7.90 -13.69
CA ALA A 61 -7.54 6.50 -13.35
C ALA A 61 -8.38 6.05 -12.15
N ILE A 62 -8.53 6.91 -11.14
CA ILE A 62 -9.34 6.66 -9.95
C ILE A 62 -10.81 6.47 -10.32
N GLU A 63 -11.39 7.36 -11.13
CA GLU A 63 -12.79 7.21 -11.57
C GLU A 63 -12.99 5.97 -12.43
N LYS A 64 -12.01 5.61 -13.27
CA LYS A 64 -12.06 4.35 -14.02
C LYS A 64 -12.05 3.14 -13.08
N VAL A 65 -11.13 3.09 -12.11
CA VAL A 65 -11.08 2.02 -11.09
C VAL A 65 -12.41 1.91 -10.35
N ARG A 66 -12.95 3.04 -9.91
CA ARG A 66 -14.25 3.11 -9.25
C ARG A 66 -15.37 2.50 -10.10
N ALA A 67 -15.40 2.80 -11.39
CA ALA A 67 -16.47 2.40 -12.28
C ALA A 67 -16.35 0.97 -12.83
N THR A 68 -15.13 0.45 -13.02
CA THR A 68 -14.92 -0.79 -13.79
C THR A 68 -14.33 -1.95 -13.01
N THR A 69 -13.85 -1.72 -11.79
CA THR A 69 -13.29 -2.80 -10.96
C THR A 69 -14.39 -3.70 -10.43
N VAL A 70 -14.19 -5.01 -10.55
CA VAL A 70 -15.06 -6.00 -9.90
C VAL A 70 -14.53 -6.22 -8.49
N SER A 71 -15.29 -5.81 -7.49
CA SER A 71 -14.88 -5.89 -6.09
C SER A 71 -15.74 -6.87 -5.29
N GLU A 72 -15.11 -7.81 -4.59
CA GLU A 72 -15.75 -8.76 -3.68
C GLU A 72 -15.37 -8.43 -2.23
N PHE A 73 -16.36 -7.98 -1.45
CA PHE A 73 -16.16 -7.54 -0.06
C PHE A 73 -16.50 -8.59 1.00
N ALA A 74 -17.01 -9.74 0.58
CA ALA A 74 -17.28 -10.90 1.44
C ALA A 74 -16.75 -12.20 0.79
N PRO A 75 -15.45 -12.27 0.45
CA PRO A 75 -14.87 -13.45 -0.17
C PRO A 75 -14.87 -14.65 0.79
N ASP A 76 -14.77 -15.85 0.24
CA ASP A 76 -14.57 -17.07 1.01
C ASP A 76 -13.19 -17.06 1.69
N LYS A 77 -13.18 -16.66 2.97
CA LYS A 77 -11.97 -16.55 3.79
C LYS A 77 -11.26 -17.89 4.02
N ALA A 78 -11.93 -19.03 3.83
CA ALA A 78 -11.29 -20.33 3.93
C ALA A 78 -10.42 -20.65 2.71
N LYS A 79 -10.77 -20.08 1.55
CA LYS A 79 -10.00 -20.22 0.30
C LYS A 79 -8.98 -19.10 0.12
N PHE A 80 -9.35 -17.88 0.50
CA PHE A 80 -8.55 -16.68 0.30
C PHE A 80 -8.23 -16.04 1.64
N LEU A 81 -7.10 -16.44 2.23
CA LEU A 81 -6.67 -15.98 3.55
C LEU A 81 -6.26 -14.50 3.58
N ARG A 82 -5.84 -13.94 2.44
CA ARG A 82 -5.36 -12.56 2.31
C ARG A 82 -6.15 -11.82 1.23
N PRO A 83 -6.34 -10.50 1.39
CA PRO A 83 -6.82 -9.63 0.33
C PRO A 83 -5.87 -9.68 -0.87
N PHE A 84 -6.39 -9.45 -2.06
CA PHE A 84 -5.57 -9.37 -3.26
C PHE A 84 -6.27 -8.61 -4.40
N THR A 85 -5.44 -8.07 -5.28
CA THR A 85 -5.84 -7.43 -6.54
C THR A 85 -5.25 -8.21 -7.73
N ILE A 86 -6.10 -8.60 -8.69
CA ILE A 86 -5.73 -9.23 -9.96
C ILE A 86 -5.84 -8.21 -11.08
N HIS A 87 -4.84 -8.19 -11.97
CA HIS A 87 -4.72 -7.22 -13.05
C HIS A 87 -5.82 -7.36 -14.12
N ASP A 88 -6.12 -8.59 -14.58
CA ASP A 88 -7.14 -8.82 -15.60
C ASP A 88 -7.85 -10.16 -15.38
N ILE A 89 -9.16 -10.11 -15.14
CA ILE A 89 -10.06 -11.28 -15.12
C ILE A 89 -10.78 -11.47 -16.47
N GLY A 90 -10.28 -10.82 -17.53
CA GLY A 90 -10.83 -10.82 -18.87
C GLY A 90 -11.48 -9.49 -19.23
N GLY A 91 -11.09 -8.96 -20.40
CA GLY A 91 -11.60 -7.72 -20.96
C GLY A 91 -10.98 -6.46 -20.35
N GLY A 92 -9.77 -6.56 -19.78
CA GLY A 92 -9.09 -5.44 -19.12
C GLY A 92 -9.75 -5.04 -17.80
N ARG A 93 -10.40 -5.98 -17.12
CA ARG A 93 -11.13 -5.73 -15.88
C ARG A 93 -10.31 -6.19 -14.68
N ILE A 94 -10.08 -5.26 -13.77
CA ILE A 94 -9.40 -5.52 -12.50
C ILE A 94 -10.38 -6.22 -11.56
N TYR A 95 -9.87 -7.17 -10.77
CA TYR A 95 -10.60 -7.82 -9.70
C TYR A 95 -9.95 -7.57 -8.35
N VAL A 96 -10.75 -7.20 -7.35
CA VAL A 96 -10.30 -6.98 -5.98
C VAL A 96 -11.11 -7.88 -5.05
N SER A 97 -10.43 -8.80 -4.37
CA SER A 97 -10.99 -9.58 -3.26
C SER A 97 -10.48 -8.99 -1.96
N CYS A 98 -11.35 -8.37 -1.19
CA CYS A 98 -10.97 -7.70 0.05
C CYS A 98 -12.08 -7.83 1.10
N PRO A 99 -11.97 -8.74 2.08
CA PRO A 99 -12.98 -8.88 3.12
C PRO A 99 -13.15 -7.56 3.89
N CYS A 100 -14.42 -7.18 4.08
CA CYS A 100 -14.83 -5.99 4.81
C CYS A 100 -15.69 -6.41 6.01
N ASP A 101 -15.11 -6.37 7.20
CA ASP A 101 -15.72 -6.82 8.46
C ASP A 101 -16.44 -5.69 9.22
N GLY A 102 -16.53 -4.50 8.64
CA GLY A 102 -17.17 -3.33 9.24
C GLY A 102 -16.33 -2.71 10.35
N THR A 103 -15.00 -2.69 10.17
CA THR A 103 -14.03 -2.15 11.14
C THR A 103 -13.11 -1.09 10.53
N THR A 104 -12.47 -0.28 11.38
CA THR A 104 -11.47 0.71 10.95
C THR A 104 -10.27 0.10 10.22
N ALA A 105 -9.97 -1.18 10.42
CA ALA A 105 -8.92 -1.87 9.67
C ALA A 105 -9.30 -2.11 8.19
N ASP A 106 -10.60 -2.20 7.88
CA ASP A 106 -11.06 -2.39 6.52
C ASP A 106 -10.80 -1.15 5.66
N ILE A 107 -10.78 0.05 6.26
CA ILE A 107 -10.45 1.30 5.55
C ILE A 107 -9.04 1.22 4.98
N LEU A 108 -8.05 0.84 5.79
CA LEU A 108 -6.65 0.76 5.35
C LEU A 108 -6.46 -0.37 4.35
N ARG A 109 -7.08 -1.53 4.60
CA ARG A 109 -7.00 -2.68 3.71
C ARG A 109 -7.63 -2.40 2.34
N LEU A 110 -8.81 -1.79 2.31
CA LEU A 110 -9.44 -1.40 1.05
C LEU A 110 -8.65 -0.30 0.35
N ALA A 111 -8.11 0.68 1.07
CA ALA A 111 -7.26 1.72 0.49
C ALA A 111 -5.99 1.12 -0.14
N HIS A 112 -5.42 0.09 0.47
CA HIS A 112 -4.26 -0.65 -0.03
C HIS A 112 -4.58 -1.32 -1.38
N GLU A 113 -5.62 -2.16 -1.43
CA GLU A 113 -6.02 -2.84 -2.67
C GLU A 113 -6.49 -1.86 -3.75
N TYR A 114 -7.20 -0.80 -3.36
CA TYR A 114 -7.57 0.29 -4.27
C TYR A 114 -6.31 0.94 -4.87
N GLY A 115 -5.26 1.13 -4.07
CA GLY A 115 -3.97 1.62 -4.55
C GLY A 115 -3.35 0.76 -5.64
N HIS A 116 -3.38 -0.57 -5.50
CA HIS A 116 -2.97 -1.47 -6.56
C HIS A 116 -3.82 -1.30 -7.83
N ALA A 117 -5.14 -1.20 -7.68
CA ALA A 117 -6.04 -1.03 -8.82
C ALA A 117 -5.80 0.29 -9.58
N ILE A 118 -5.55 1.40 -8.86
CA ILE A 118 -5.15 2.68 -9.46
C ILE A 118 -3.87 2.51 -10.24
N GLN A 119 -2.86 1.89 -9.62
CA GLN A 119 -1.55 1.75 -10.24
C GLN A 119 -1.62 0.93 -11.54
N ILE A 120 -2.33 -0.18 -11.52
CA ILE A 120 -2.58 -1.03 -12.70
C ILE A 120 -3.27 -0.22 -13.82
N THR A 121 -4.26 0.60 -13.46
CA THR A 121 -5.00 1.43 -14.41
C THR A 121 -4.13 2.56 -14.97
N ALA A 122 -3.38 3.25 -14.11
CA ALA A 122 -2.56 4.40 -14.44
C ALA A 122 -1.33 3.99 -15.27
N SER A 123 -0.69 2.87 -14.94
CA SER A 123 0.43 2.30 -15.69
C SER A 123 0.01 1.61 -17.00
N LYS A 124 -1.28 1.70 -17.38
CA LYS A 124 -1.84 1.03 -18.58
C LYS A 124 -1.53 -0.47 -18.61
N MET A 125 -1.62 -1.14 -17.47
CA MET A 125 -1.36 -2.58 -17.31
C MET A 125 0.10 -3.00 -17.52
N HIS A 126 1.06 -2.06 -17.54
CA HIS A 126 2.47 -2.43 -17.56
C HIS A 126 2.85 -3.10 -16.23
N SER A 127 3.66 -4.18 -16.34
CA SER A 127 4.18 -4.90 -15.18
C SER A 127 5.00 -3.97 -14.30
N MET A 128 4.75 -4.01 -13.00
CA MET A 128 5.49 -3.22 -12.02
C MET A 128 6.20 -4.10 -11.01
N LEU A 129 7.34 -3.59 -10.58
CA LEU A 129 8.16 -4.24 -9.58
C LEU A 129 7.40 -4.35 -8.25
N PRO A 130 7.46 -5.51 -7.57
CA PRO A 130 6.74 -5.71 -6.30
C PRO A 130 6.93 -4.60 -5.27
N VAL A 131 8.15 -4.10 -5.05
CA VAL A 131 8.39 -2.98 -4.12
C VAL A 131 7.62 -1.71 -4.53
N LEU A 132 7.60 -1.38 -5.83
CA LEU A 132 6.86 -0.22 -6.33
C LEU A 132 5.34 -0.41 -6.22
N ARG A 133 4.89 -1.66 -6.34
CA ARG A 133 3.49 -2.01 -6.16
C ARG A 133 3.00 -1.73 -4.74
N GLU A 134 3.79 -2.14 -3.76
CA GLU A 134 3.53 -1.90 -2.33
C GLU A 134 3.71 -0.43 -1.95
N LEU A 135 4.68 0.27 -2.56
CA LEU A 135 4.93 1.69 -2.33
C LEU A 135 3.67 2.52 -2.60
N CYS A 136 3.05 2.31 -3.76
CA CYS A 136 1.82 3.00 -4.14
C CYS A 136 0.67 2.71 -3.17
N ALA A 137 0.50 1.46 -2.75
CA ALA A 137 -0.52 1.08 -1.78
C ALA A 137 -0.30 1.78 -0.42
N TYR A 138 0.94 1.82 0.09
CA TYR A 138 1.27 2.51 1.34
C TYR A 138 1.13 4.04 1.30
N VAL A 139 1.38 4.65 0.14
CA VAL A 139 1.04 6.06 -0.10
C VAL A 139 -0.47 6.28 0.00
N ARG A 140 -1.31 5.34 -0.47
CA ARG A 140 -2.78 5.44 -0.34
C ARG A 140 -3.28 5.29 1.08
N GLU A 141 -2.81 4.27 1.80
CA GLU A 141 -3.12 4.13 3.23
C GLU A 141 -2.88 5.45 3.98
N SER A 142 -1.74 6.08 3.71
CA SER A 142 -1.31 7.27 4.45
C SER A 142 -2.09 8.54 4.11
N LEU A 143 -2.46 8.80 2.84
CA LEU A 143 -3.31 9.97 2.56
C LEU A 143 -4.74 9.73 3.07
N ILE A 144 -5.25 8.49 2.98
CA ILE A 144 -6.58 8.16 3.50
C ILE A 144 -6.66 8.47 5.00
N ALA A 145 -5.71 8.01 5.80
CA ALA A 145 -5.77 8.30 7.24
C ALA A 145 -5.52 9.77 7.62
N GLN A 146 -4.86 10.54 6.75
CA GLN A 146 -4.64 11.98 6.96
C GLN A 146 -5.81 12.84 6.46
N SER A 147 -6.76 12.27 5.71
CA SER A 147 -7.81 13.06 5.09
C SER A 147 -8.83 13.59 6.12
N ALA A 148 -9.13 14.89 6.02
CA ALA A 148 -10.16 15.53 6.84
C ALA A 148 -11.59 15.06 6.49
N ALA A 149 -11.79 14.39 5.35
CA ALA A 149 -13.09 13.85 4.95
C ALA A 149 -13.67 12.84 5.96
N TRP A 150 -12.80 12.27 6.81
CA TRP A 150 -13.17 11.35 7.89
C TRP A 150 -13.59 12.05 9.19
N GLU A 151 -13.20 13.32 9.38
CA GLU A 151 -13.34 14.06 10.64
C GLU A 151 -14.79 14.35 11.01
N THR A 152 -15.72 14.27 10.05
CA THR A 152 -17.13 14.62 10.28
C THR A 152 -17.95 13.54 10.97
N ARG A 153 -17.46 12.28 11.08
CA ARG A 153 -18.22 11.20 11.76
C ARG A 153 -17.44 10.28 12.70
N HIS A 154 -16.10 10.22 12.63
CA HIS A 154 -15.32 9.33 13.50
C HIS A 154 -14.05 10.00 14.03
N ARG A 155 -13.79 9.81 15.33
CA ARG A 155 -12.56 10.25 16.01
C ARG A 155 -11.36 9.71 15.24
N THR A 156 -10.44 10.57 14.78
CA THR A 156 -9.27 10.25 13.94
C THR A 156 -8.20 9.38 14.62
N ARG A 157 -8.29 9.18 15.94
CA ARG A 157 -7.27 8.52 16.74
C ARG A 157 -7.10 7.01 16.42
N PRO A 158 -8.17 6.19 16.31
CA PRO A 158 -8.03 4.77 16.02
C PRO A 158 -7.41 4.48 14.65
N GLN A 159 -7.69 5.27 13.60
CA GLN A 159 -7.11 5.07 12.27
C GLN A 159 -5.61 5.38 12.26
N MET A 160 -5.21 6.49 12.88
CA MET A 160 -3.80 6.85 13.02
C MET A 160 -3.03 5.81 13.83
N ASP A 161 -3.65 5.24 14.86
CA ASP A 161 -3.04 4.19 15.67
C ASP A 161 -2.95 2.85 14.92
N LEU A 162 -3.92 2.51 14.06
CA LEU A 162 -3.84 1.36 13.15
C LEU A 162 -2.71 1.51 12.13
N ILE A 163 -2.55 2.69 11.52
CA ILE A 163 -1.43 2.97 10.62
C ILE A 163 -0.11 2.82 11.36
N ARG A 164 0.02 3.42 12.54
CA ARG A 164 1.25 3.30 13.33
C ARG A 164 1.57 1.84 13.67
N SER A 165 0.56 1.05 14.01
CA SER A 165 0.74 -0.40 14.24
C SER A 165 1.20 -1.13 12.98
N SER A 166 0.65 -0.80 11.81
CA SER A 166 1.07 -1.34 10.51
C SER A 166 2.51 -0.95 10.18
N ILE A 167 2.85 0.34 10.32
CA ILE A 167 4.23 0.85 10.14
C ILE A 167 5.20 0.13 11.08
N TYR A 168 4.82 -0.09 12.34
CA TYR A 168 5.65 -0.79 13.31
C TYR A 168 5.93 -2.24 12.89
N ARG A 169 4.92 -2.95 12.38
CA ARG A 169 5.10 -4.30 11.84
C ARG A 169 6.09 -4.32 10.66
N ASP A 170 5.90 -3.41 9.71
CA ASP A 170 6.67 -3.38 8.47
C ASP A 170 8.12 -2.91 8.70
N LEU A 171 8.33 -1.89 9.53
CA LEU A 171 9.64 -1.32 9.82
C LEU A 171 10.33 -1.93 11.05
N GLY A 172 9.65 -2.79 11.80
CA GLY A 172 10.17 -3.54 12.92
C GLY A 172 10.46 -4.99 12.54
N PRO A 173 9.61 -5.97 12.91
CA PRO A 173 9.87 -7.40 12.66
C PRO A 173 10.20 -7.76 11.21
N LEU A 174 9.47 -7.21 10.22
CA LEU A 174 9.71 -7.52 8.81
C LEU A 174 11.02 -6.92 8.30
N SER A 175 11.36 -5.71 8.73
CA SER A 175 12.66 -5.07 8.46
C SER A 175 13.82 -5.89 9.04
N ALA A 176 13.69 -6.39 10.27
CA ALA A 176 14.70 -7.25 10.89
C ALA A 176 14.90 -8.56 10.09
N LYS A 177 13.80 -9.25 9.75
CA LYS A 177 13.84 -10.48 8.94
C LYS A 177 14.45 -10.24 7.56
N LEU A 178 14.14 -9.10 6.91
CA LEU A 178 14.76 -8.74 5.64
C LEU A 178 16.27 -8.52 5.80
N LYS A 179 16.72 -7.77 6.81
CA LYS A 179 18.15 -7.54 7.06
C LYS A 179 18.92 -8.83 7.31
N GLU A 180 18.34 -9.78 8.02
CA GLU A 180 18.91 -11.12 8.18
C GLU A 180 19.02 -11.85 6.83
N SER A 181 17.96 -11.79 6.01
CA SER A 181 17.92 -12.43 4.70
C SER A 181 18.90 -11.80 3.69
N LEU A 182 19.21 -10.51 3.82
CA LEU A 182 20.16 -9.81 2.92
C LEU A 182 21.59 -10.35 3.03
N ALA A 183 21.93 -11.05 4.12
CA ALA A 183 23.24 -11.67 4.31
C ALA A 183 23.35 -13.06 3.65
N ASP A 184 22.24 -13.62 3.16
CA ASP A 184 22.18 -14.96 2.57
C ASP A 184 21.75 -14.88 1.10
N ASN A 185 22.62 -15.30 0.19
CA ASN A 185 22.33 -15.26 -1.25
C ASN A 185 21.34 -16.34 -1.70
N ASP A 186 21.29 -17.47 -0.99
CA ASP A 186 20.56 -18.69 -1.36
C ASP A 186 19.16 -18.76 -0.73
N VAL A 187 18.82 -17.81 0.14
CA VAL A 187 17.50 -17.73 0.75
C VAL A 187 16.40 -17.58 -0.31
N GLN A 188 15.37 -18.44 -0.20
CA GLN A 188 14.21 -18.44 -1.07
C GLN A 188 13.42 -17.13 -0.94
N TYR A 189 12.94 -16.62 -2.07
CA TYR A 189 12.13 -15.42 -2.11
C TYR A 189 10.90 -15.48 -1.20
N ASP A 190 10.72 -14.44 -0.39
CA ASP A 190 9.54 -14.17 0.42
C ASP A 190 8.95 -12.81 0.01
N TYR A 191 7.67 -12.78 -0.36
CA TYR A 191 6.99 -11.56 -0.80
C TYR A 191 6.97 -10.47 0.30
N ASP A 192 7.02 -10.87 1.57
CA ASP A 192 7.05 -9.93 2.69
C ASP A 192 8.32 -9.05 2.69
N TRP A 193 9.37 -9.41 1.95
CA TRP A 193 10.57 -8.58 1.75
C TRP A 193 10.28 -7.25 1.05
N ASN A 194 9.20 -7.17 0.28
CA ASN A 194 8.84 -5.93 -0.42
C ASN A 194 8.32 -4.87 0.57
N TYR A 195 7.74 -5.28 1.70
CA TYR A 195 7.00 -4.40 2.60
C TYR A 195 7.88 -3.38 3.33
N PRO A 196 9.02 -3.74 3.96
CA PRO A 196 9.83 -2.77 4.70
C PRO A 196 10.37 -1.65 3.81
N ILE A 197 10.87 -2.00 2.62
CA ILE A 197 11.41 -1.06 1.64
C ILE A 197 10.32 -0.13 1.15
N ALA A 198 9.20 -0.69 0.67
CA ALA A 198 8.06 0.07 0.19
C ALA A 198 7.51 1.02 1.26
N ARG A 199 7.40 0.57 2.52
CA ARG A 199 6.90 1.40 3.62
C ARG A 199 7.82 2.58 3.90
N ARG A 200 9.13 2.34 3.97
CA ARG A 200 10.12 3.42 4.19
C ARG A 200 10.07 4.45 3.06
N LEU A 201 10.03 3.99 1.82
CA LEU A 201 9.93 4.88 0.66
C LEU A 201 8.62 5.69 0.66
N ALA A 202 7.50 5.07 1.04
CA ALA A 202 6.23 5.78 1.16
C ALA A 202 6.32 6.92 2.19
N LEU A 203 6.93 6.66 3.35
CA LEU A 203 7.14 7.68 4.38
C LEU A 203 8.06 8.82 3.88
N ASN A 204 9.15 8.49 3.18
CA ASN A 204 10.07 9.50 2.63
C ASN A 204 9.38 10.38 1.57
N LEU A 205 8.61 9.78 0.66
CA LEU A 205 7.85 10.51 -0.37
C LEU A 205 6.81 11.44 0.27
N LEU A 206 6.10 10.97 1.29
CA LEU A 206 5.08 11.77 1.97
C LEU A 206 5.68 12.89 2.82
N ALA A 207 6.87 12.67 3.41
CA ALA A 207 7.57 13.70 4.18
C ALA A 207 8.07 14.85 3.30
N THR A 208 8.48 14.57 2.06
CA THR A 208 8.96 15.58 1.11
C THR A 208 7.83 16.31 0.37
N ARG A 209 6.59 15.78 0.43
CA ARG A 209 5.35 16.37 -0.15
C ARG A 209 5.45 16.80 -1.62
N GLN A 210 6.30 16.17 -2.41
CA GLN A 210 6.35 16.44 -3.85
C GLN A 210 5.21 15.71 -4.56
N GLN A 211 4.05 16.36 -4.68
CA GLN A 211 2.85 15.78 -5.31
C GLN A 211 3.11 15.26 -6.73
N ASN A 212 3.89 15.99 -7.53
CA ASN A 212 4.26 15.56 -8.89
C ASN A 212 5.02 14.22 -8.90
N THR A 213 5.83 13.96 -7.87
CA THR A 213 6.59 12.71 -7.72
C THR A 213 5.68 11.54 -7.31
N LEU A 214 4.58 11.82 -6.58
CA LEU A 214 3.61 10.79 -6.22
C LEU A 214 2.89 10.27 -7.46
N ALA A 215 2.32 11.15 -8.30
CA ALA A 215 1.61 10.74 -9.51
C ALA A 215 2.53 9.97 -10.48
N ALA A 216 3.75 10.46 -10.70
CA ALA A 216 4.76 9.81 -11.53
C ALA A 216 5.08 8.38 -11.05
N GLN A 217 5.03 8.13 -9.74
CA GLN A 217 5.23 6.79 -9.19
C GLN A 217 4.11 5.80 -9.58
N PHE A 218 2.86 6.27 -9.63
CA PHE A 218 1.73 5.44 -10.08
C PHE A 218 1.75 5.18 -11.58
N LEU A 219 2.34 6.08 -12.35
CA LEU A 219 2.54 5.93 -13.79
C LEU A 219 3.72 5.01 -14.14
N GLY A 220 4.57 4.67 -13.16
CA GLY A 220 5.78 3.88 -13.36
C GLY A 220 6.93 4.66 -14.01
N GLU A 221 6.87 5.99 -13.96
CA GLU A 221 7.87 6.88 -14.60
C GLU A 221 9.13 7.06 -13.76
N VAL A 222 9.05 6.77 -12.45
CA VAL A 222 10.17 6.88 -11.52
C VAL A 222 10.69 5.48 -11.19
N PRO A 223 11.95 5.16 -11.55
CA PRO A 223 12.55 3.89 -11.20
C PRO A 223 12.85 3.84 -9.70
N LEU A 224 12.79 2.64 -9.12
CA LEU A 224 13.05 2.43 -7.70
C LEU A 224 14.43 2.91 -7.25
N SER A 225 15.45 2.77 -8.12
CA SER A 225 16.82 3.24 -7.85
C SER A 225 16.90 4.75 -7.59
N ALA A 226 16.02 5.57 -8.20
CA ALA A 226 15.97 7.01 -7.97
C ALA A 226 15.37 7.40 -6.61
N LEU A 227 14.71 6.46 -5.92
CA LEU A 227 14.11 6.67 -4.60
C LEU A 227 15.02 6.25 -3.44
N THR A 228 16.12 5.54 -3.74
CA THR A 228 17.00 4.91 -2.75
C THR A 228 18.36 5.58 -2.59
N THR A 229 18.65 6.62 -3.38
CA THR A 229 19.87 7.46 -3.29
C THR A 229 19.75 8.55 -2.24
#